data_AF-A0A3M5DBU1-F1
#
_entry.id   AF-A0A3M5DBU1-F1
#
_cell.length_a   1.000
_cell.length_b   1.000
_cell.length_c   1.000
_cell.angle_alpha   90.00
_cell.angle_beta   90.00
_cell.angle_gamma   90.00
#
_symmetry.space_group_name_H-M   'P 1'
#
loop_
_entity.id
_entity.type
_entity.pdbx_description
1 polymer ?
#
loop_
_entity_poly.entity_id
_entity_poly.type
_entity_poly.pdbx_seq_one_letter_code
_entity_poly.pdbx_strand_id
1 'polypeptide(L)' 'MLSVLEKAFKDKVATPEWQARLKEIVPSYGRKLNNDIELTNSTRAWSSERLQLIHVPVQPEA' A
#
# COMPACT_ATOMS: atom_id res chain seq x y z
N MET A 1 -1.61 9.35 5.74
CA MET A 1 -0.29 9.25 6.39
C MET A 1 0.86 9.49 5.40
N LEU A 2 0.95 8.73 4.29
CA LEU A 2 1.98 8.91 3.24
C LEU A 2 2.04 10.33 2.63
N SER A 3 0.90 11.02 2.60
CA SER A 3 0.76 12.39 2.11
C SER A 3 1.62 13.41 2.85
N VAL A 4 2.01 13.14 4.11
CA VAL A 4 2.92 14.01 4.88
C VAL A 4 4.35 13.87 4.38
N LEU A 5 4.76 12.64 4.05
CA LEU A 5 6.06 12.30 3.47
C LEU A 5 6.24 12.99 2.10
N GLU A 6 5.19 12.95 1.27
CA GLU A 6 5.16 13.65 -0.02
C GLU A 6 5.25 15.18 0.13
N LYS A 7 4.69 15.78 1.19
CA LYS A 7 4.75 17.22 1.43
C LYS A 7 6.09 17.67 2.02
N ALA A 8 6.63 16.92 2.97
CA ALA A 8 7.85 17.29 3.70
C ALA A 8 9.13 16.95 2.92
N PHE A 9 9.11 15.91 2.08
CA PHE A 9 10.29 15.39 1.38
C PHE A 9 10.07 15.23 -0.13
N LYS A 10 9.24 16.08 -0.74
CA LYS A 10 8.85 16.02 -2.16
C LYS A 10 10.03 15.80 -3.12
N ASP A 11 11.15 16.50 -2.93
CA ASP A 11 12.31 16.45 -3.81
C ASP A 11 13.02 15.10 -3.75
N LYS A 12 12.99 14.45 -2.58
CA LYS A 12 13.53 13.10 -2.39
C LYS A 12 12.55 12.04 -2.87
N VAL A 13 11.26 12.18 -2.55
CA VAL A 13 10.22 11.21 -2.96
C VAL A 13 10.05 11.18 -4.48
N ALA A 14 10.34 12.27 -5.19
CA ALA A 14 10.33 12.33 -6.65
C ALA A 14 11.47 11.52 -7.30
N THR A 15 12.51 11.12 -6.56
CA THR A 15 13.61 10.36 -7.14
C THR A 15 13.21 8.90 -7.41
N PRO A 16 13.72 8.29 -8.50
CA PRO A 16 13.40 6.91 -8.84
C PRO A 16 13.83 5.92 -7.75
N GLU A 17 14.93 6.20 -7.03
CA GLU A 17 15.37 5.37 -5.90
C GLU A 17 14.34 5.36 -4.76
N TRP A 18 13.80 6.52 -4.39
CA TRP A 18 12.77 6.60 -3.35
C TRP A 18 11.47 5.94 -3.77
N GLN A 19 11.06 6.12 -5.03
CA GLN A 19 9.89 5.43 -5.57
C GLN A 19 10.06 3.90 -5.55
N ALA A 20 11.24 3.40 -5.88
CA ALA A 20 11.54 1.98 -5.79
C ALA A 20 11.45 1.49 -4.33
N ARG A 21 12.12 2.17 -3.39
CA ARG A 21 12.07 1.82 -1.96
C ARG A 21 10.65 1.87 -1.38
N LEU A 22 9.86 2.88 -1.73
CA LEU A 22 8.48 3.00 -1.23
C LEU A 22 7.60 1.86 -1.76
N LYS A 23 7.80 1.43 -3.00
CA LYS A 23 7.09 0.26 -3.57
C LYS A 23 7.55 -1.07 -2.96
N GLU A 24 8.83 -1.19 -2.58
CA GLU A 24 9.33 -2.37 -1.85
C GLU A 24 8.67 -2.50 -0.47
N ILE A 25 8.54 -1.39 0.27
CA ILE A 25 7.99 -1.37 1.62
C ILE A 25 6.46 -1.43 1.60
N VAL A 26 5.84 -0.69 0.68
CA VAL A 26 4.39 -0.57 0.52
C VAL A 26 4.04 -0.93 -0.93
N PRO A 27 3.72 -2.21 -1.22
CA PRO A 27 3.41 -2.67 -2.58
C PRO A 27 2.24 -1.92 -3.24
N SER A 28 1.33 -1.37 -2.43
CA SER A 28 0.19 -0.57 -2.85
C SER A 28 0.48 0.93 -3.00
N TYR A 29 1.74 1.37 -2.83
CA TYR A 29 2.10 2.78 -2.90
C TYR A 29 1.69 3.41 -4.24
N GLY A 30 0.95 4.52 -4.17
CA GLY A 30 0.41 5.22 -5.34
C GLY A 30 -0.91 4.65 -5.88
N ARG A 31 -1.43 3.54 -5.34
CA ARG A 31 -2.74 2.99 -5.71
C ARG A 31 -3.78 3.26 -4.62
N LYS A 32 -5.01 3.61 -5.02
CA LYS A 32 -6.14 3.74 -4.10
C LYS A 32 -6.75 2.36 -3.87
N LEU A 33 -6.67 1.87 -2.64
CA LEU A 33 -7.23 0.57 -2.24
C LEU A 33 -8.76 0.61 -2.12
N ASN A 34 -9.35 1.73 -1.69
CA ASN A 34 -10.78 1.81 -1.33
C ASN A 34 -11.78 1.37 -2.41
N ASN A 35 -11.43 1.50 -3.70
CA ASN A 35 -12.34 1.16 -4.80
C ASN A 35 -11.94 -0.15 -5.51
N ASP A 36 -10.87 -0.81 -5.05
CA ASP A 36 -10.32 -1.99 -5.67
C ASP A 36 -10.26 -3.11 -4.61
N ILE A 37 -11.31 -3.92 -4.61
CA ILE A 37 -11.50 -5.03 -3.67
C ILE A 37 -10.43 -6.10 -3.89
N GLU A 38 -10.05 -6.37 -5.15
CA GLU A 38 -9.03 -7.36 -5.49
C GLU A 38 -7.65 -6.94 -5.00
N LEU A 39 -7.27 -5.69 -5.24
CA LEU A 39 -6.02 -5.11 -4.76
C LEU A 39 -6.00 -5.01 -3.23
N THR A 40 -7.13 -4.69 -2.61
CA THR A 40 -7.28 -4.65 -1.16
C THR A 40 -7.07 -6.03 -0.55
N ASN A 41 -7.73 -7.05 -1.07
CA ASN A 41 -7.58 -8.42 -0.58
C ASN A 41 -6.17 -8.96 -0.80
N SER A 42 -5.55 -8.68 -1.95
CA SER A 42 -4.16 -9.08 -2.22
C SER A 42 -3.18 -8.40 -1.25
N THR A 43 -3.32 -7.09 -1.03
CA THR A 43 -2.45 -6.33 -0.12
C THR A 43 -2.64 -6.78 1.33
N ARG A 44 -3.88 -7.03 1.75
CA ARG A 44 -4.22 -7.53 3.09
C ARG A 44 -3.72 -8.94 3.31
N ALA A 45 -3.87 -9.84 2.34
CA ALA A 45 -3.33 -11.20 2.40
C ALA A 45 -1.81 -11.18 2.56
N TRP A 46 -1.10 -10.43 1.71
CA TRP A 46 0.36 -10.28 1.78
C TRP A 46 0.82 -9.74 3.14
N SER A 47 0.14 -8.73 3.66
CA SER A 47 0.48 -8.13 4.97
C SER A 47 0.18 -9.10 6.11
N SER A 48 -0.95 -9.81 6.04
CA SER A 48 -1.37 -10.76 7.07
C SER A 48 -0.47 -11.99 7.12
N GLU A 49 -0.01 -12.50 5.98
CA GLU A 49 0.95 -13.61 5.92
C GLU A 49 2.26 -13.24 6.65
N ARG A 50 2.82 -12.06 6.35
CA ARG A 50 4.08 -11.60 6.97
C ARG A 50 3.95 -11.28 8.45
N LEU A 51 2.78 -10.78 8.87
CA LEU A 51 2.49 -10.46 10.27
C LEU A 51 1.90 -11.64 11.05
N GLN A 52 1.72 -12.79 10.39
CA GLN A 52 1.08 -13.99 10.95
C GLN A 52 -0.32 -13.72 11.53
N LEU A 53 -1.08 -12.86 10.85
CA LEU A 53 -2.44 -12.50 11.23
C LEU A 53 -3.45 -13.35 10.47
N ILE A 54 -4.62 -13.56 11.10
CA ILE A 54 -5.76 -14.18 10.43
C ILE A 54 -6.29 -13.21 9.37
N HIS A 55 -6.18 -13.58 8.10
CA HIS A 55 -6.70 -12.79 7.00
C HIS A 55 -8.18 -13.13 6.75
N VAL A 56 -9.05 -12.12 6.86
CA VAL A 56 -10.45 -12.21 6.44
C VAL A 56 -10.62 -11.37 5.17
N PRO A 57 -11.02 -11.98 4.03
CA PRO A 57 -11.22 -11.24 2.78
C PRO A 57 -12.39 -10.27 2.90
N VAL A 58 -12.21 -9.08 2.35
CA VAL A 58 -13.26 -8.06 2.20
C VAL A 58 -14.23 -8.52 1.12
N GLN A 59 -15.51 -8.63 1.48
CA GLN A 59 -16.59 -8.90 0.53
C GLN A 59 -17.06 -7.59 -0.11
N PRO A 60 -17.49 -7.61 -1.39
CA PRO A 60 -18.17 -6.46 -1.99
C PRO A 60 -19.42 -6.12 -1.18
N GLU A 61 -19.62 -4.84 -0.87
CA GLU A 61 -20.90 -4.35 -0.34
C GLU A 61 -22.00 -4.67 -1.36
N ALA A 62 -23.04 -5.36 -0.90
CA ALA A 62 -24.20 -5.78 -1.69
C ALA A 62 -25.16 -4.61 -1.95
#